data_AF-A0A820SF85-F1
#
_entry.id   AF-A0A820SF85-F1
#
_cell.length_a   1.000
_cell.length_b   1.000
_cell.length_c   1.000
_cell.angle_alpha   90.00
_cell.angle_beta   90.00
_cell.angle_gamma   90.00
#
_symmetry.space_group_name_H-M   'P 1'
#
loop_
_entity.id
_entity.type
_entity.pdbx_description
1 polymer ?
#
loop_
_entity_poly.entity_id
_entity_poly.type
_entity_poly.pdbx_seq_one_letter_code
_entity_poly.pdbx_strand_id
1 'polypeptide(L)'
;QLIAVGCVISSMCVPNLEFQLLNPTTQVALFTVCIGTCTNLESIKWNIYQGSENSTSSNSTQWTLFNQTSSYENIWFFGTNTSNFTATDLLFLNNLQISLWRFEVVYTFLSAI
;
A
#
# COMPACT_ATOMS: atom_id res chain seq x y z
N GLN A 1 -18.77 7.02 1.66
CA GLN A 1 -17.90 7.33 0.51
C GLN A 1 -17.12 6.08 0.14
N LEU A 2 -16.99 5.77 -1.14
CA LEU A 2 -16.34 4.54 -1.59
C LEU A 2 -14.96 4.88 -2.16
N ILE A 3 -13.93 4.15 -1.73
CA ILE A 3 -12.58 4.25 -2.28
C ILE A 3 -12.36 3.00 -3.11
N ALA A 4 -12.02 3.18 -4.39
CA ALA A 4 -11.54 2.11 -5.23
C ALA A 4 -10.01 2.17 -5.29
N VAL A 5 -9.38 1.02 -5.10
CA VAL A 5 -7.94 0.83 -5.33
C VAL A 5 -7.81 -0.07 -6.56
N GLY A 6 -7.07 0.43 -7.53
CA GLY A 6 -6.64 -0.29 -8.70
C GLY A 6 -5.12 -0.44 -8.71
N CYS A 7 -4.64 -1.19 -9.68
CA CYS A 7 -3.26 -1.59 -9.82
C CYS A 7 -2.97 -1.74 -11.31
N VAL A 8 -1.71 -1.56 -11.69
CA VAL A 8 -1.29 -1.73 -13.10
C VAL A 8 -1.13 -3.22 -13.45
N ILE A 9 -0.78 -4.03 -12.46
CA ILE A 9 -0.54 -5.47 -12.63
C ILE A 9 -1.81 -6.22 -12.21
N SER A 10 -2.52 -6.84 -13.15
CA SER A 10 -3.85 -7.44 -12.89
C SER A 10 -3.91 -8.44 -11.73
N SER A 11 -2.83 -9.20 -11.49
CA SER A 11 -2.73 -10.12 -10.35
C SER A 11 -2.81 -9.39 -9.01
N MET A 12 -2.52 -8.09 -8.97
CA MET A 12 -2.60 -7.25 -7.78
C MET A 12 -4.01 -6.76 -7.44
N CYS A 13 -4.91 -6.77 -8.43
CA CYS A 13 -6.25 -6.18 -8.34
C CYS A 13 -7.33 -7.20 -7.99
N VAL A 14 -6.96 -8.43 -7.61
CA VAL A 14 -7.93 -9.50 -7.43
C VAL A 14 -8.70 -9.26 -6.12
N PRO A 15 -10.01 -8.94 -6.17
CA PRO A 15 -10.76 -8.42 -5.03
C PRO A 15 -11.09 -9.46 -3.94
N ASN A 16 -10.68 -10.72 -4.12
CA ASN A 16 -11.09 -11.86 -3.29
C ASN A 16 -9.92 -12.66 -2.70
N LEU A 17 -8.68 -12.19 -2.87
CA LEU A 17 -7.51 -12.86 -2.29
C LEU A 17 -6.99 -12.03 -1.11
N GLU A 18 -6.84 -12.67 0.05
CA GLU A 18 -6.20 -12.05 1.22
C GLU A 18 -4.72 -11.71 0.94
N PHE A 19 -4.05 -12.51 0.11
CA PHE A 19 -2.65 -12.33 -0.27
C PHE A 19 -2.44 -12.66 -1.75
N GLN A 20 -1.50 -11.95 -2.37
CA GLN A 20 -1.05 -12.21 -3.74
C GLN A 20 0.47 -12.35 -3.73
N LEU A 21 0.96 -13.42 -4.37
CA LEU A 21 2.38 -13.64 -4.52
C LEU A 21 2.92 -12.75 -5.64
N LEU A 22 3.99 -12.03 -5.34
CA LEU A 22 4.70 -11.18 -6.27
C LEU A 22 6.15 -11.64 -6.35
N ASN A 23 6.73 -11.54 -7.55
CA ASN A 23 8.15 -11.72 -7.71
C ASN A 23 8.87 -10.49 -7.11
N PRO A 24 9.84 -10.65 -6.19
CA PRO A 24 10.56 -9.54 -5.59
C PRO A 24 11.23 -8.58 -6.58
N THR A 25 11.52 -9.02 -7.81
CA THR A 25 12.06 -8.15 -8.87
C THR A 25 10.99 -7.30 -9.58
N THR A 26 9.73 -7.43 -9.17
CA THR A 26 8.61 -6.72 -9.79
C THR A 26 8.32 -5.44 -8.99
N GLN A 27 8.35 -4.31 -9.68
CA GLN A 27 7.84 -3.06 -9.16
C GLN A 27 6.32 -3.13 -8.95
N VAL A 28 5.84 -2.56 -7.85
CA VAL A 28 4.42 -2.42 -7.56
C VAL A 28 3.96 -1.02 -7.94
N ALA A 29 2.95 -0.94 -8.80
CA ALA A 29 2.29 0.31 -9.16
C ALA A 29 0.78 0.21 -8.88
N LEU A 30 0.31 1.08 -7.99
CA LEU A 30 -1.07 1.19 -7.54
C LEU A 30 -1.63 2.55 -7.89
N PHE A 31 -2.93 2.60 -8.11
CA PHE A 31 -3.65 3.86 -8.20
C PHE A 31 -4.92 3.78 -7.38
N THR A 32 -5.37 4.92 -6.88
CA THR A 32 -6.63 5.00 -6.16
C THR A 32 -7.52 6.07 -6.77
N VAL A 33 -8.81 5.78 -6.77
CA VAL A 33 -9.84 6.72 -7.19
C VAL A 33 -10.91 6.74 -6.10
N CYS A 34 -11.22 7.95 -5.66
CA CYS A 34 -12.36 8.18 -4.79
C CYS A 34 -13.64 8.21 -5.63
N ILE A 35 -14.63 7.40 -5.27
CA ILE A 35 -15.90 7.25 -6.00
C ILE A 35 -17.04 7.85 -5.16
N GLY A 36 -17.84 8.72 -5.79
CA GLY A 36 -18.98 9.41 -5.16
C GLY A 36 -18.67 10.88 -4.84
N THR A 37 -19.18 11.37 -3.71
CA THR A 37 -19.00 12.77 -3.29
C THR A 37 -17.64 12.98 -2.61
N CYS A 38 -16.59 13.12 -3.42
CA CYS A 38 -15.22 13.43 -2.98
C CYS A 38 -14.95 14.94 -2.92
N THR A 39 -15.98 15.70 -2.58
CA THR A 39 -15.88 17.13 -2.30
C THR A 39 -15.09 17.33 -1.02
N ASN A 40 -14.14 18.28 -1.02
CA ASN A 40 -13.27 18.60 0.11
C ASN A 40 -12.20 17.55 0.46
N LEU A 41 -11.68 16.83 -0.54
CA LEU A 41 -10.47 16.03 -0.35
C LEU A 41 -9.30 16.94 0.09
N GLU A 42 -8.78 16.70 1.28
CA GLU A 42 -7.66 17.45 1.86
C GLU A 42 -6.32 16.81 1.50
N SER A 43 -6.21 15.50 1.74
CA SER A 43 -4.98 14.75 1.49
C SER A 43 -5.24 13.28 1.17
N ILE A 44 -4.31 12.70 0.42
CA ILE A 44 -4.18 11.26 0.22
C ILE A 44 -2.84 10.86 0.84
N LYS A 45 -2.79 9.73 1.52
CA LYS A 45 -1.55 9.16 2.05
C LYS A 45 -1.53 7.65 1.91
N TRP A 46 -0.42 7.11 1.43
CA TRP A 46 -0.13 5.69 1.39
C TRP A 46 0.69 5.29 2.61
N ASN A 47 0.17 4.33 3.37
CA ASN A 47 0.87 3.66 4.45
C ASN A 47 1.34 2.29 3.96
N ILE A 48 2.62 1.99 4.21
CA ILE A 48 3.23 0.72 3.84
C ILE A 48 3.50 -0.04 5.13
N TYR A 49 3.02 -1.28 5.19
CA TYR A 49 3.19 -2.16 6.34
C TYR A 49 3.96 -3.40 5.92
N GLN A 50 4.82 -3.86 6.82
CA GLN A 50 5.46 -5.17 6.77
C GLN A 50 4.68 -6.12 7.69
N GLY A 51 4.44 -7.34 7.22
CA GLY A 51 3.82 -8.39 7.99
C GLY A 51 4.85 -9.40 8.50
N SER A 52 4.65 -9.87 9.72
CA SER A 52 5.33 -11.05 10.25
C SER A 52 4.31 -12.14 10.53
N GLU A 53 4.58 -13.36 10.05
CA GLU A 53 3.83 -14.55 10.47
C GLU A 53 4.23 -14.89 11.91
N ASN A 54 3.31 -14.76 12.86
CA ASN A 54 3.55 -15.24 14.22
C ASN A 54 3.44 -16.76 14.24
N SER A 55 4.46 -17.45 14.73
CA SER A 55 4.55 -18.92 14.84
C SER A 55 3.55 -19.54 15.84
N THR A 56 2.60 -18.76 16.38
CA THR A 56 1.62 -19.20 17.39
C THR A 56 0.22 -19.19 16.80
N SER A 57 -0.45 -20.35 16.91
CA SER A 57 -1.82 -20.83 16.62
C SER A 57 -2.99 -19.89 16.26
N SER A 58 -2.86 -18.58 16.25
CA SER A 58 -3.80 -17.64 15.63
C SER A 58 -3.28 -17.28 14.25
N ASN A 59 -3.99 -17.66 13.19
CA ASN A 59 -3.75 -17.31 11.78
C ASN A 59 -3.86 -15.79 11.49
N SER A 60 -3.33 -14.92 12.35
CA SER A 60 -3.42 -13.46 12.21
C SER A 60 -2.04 -12.89 11.93
N THR A 61 -1.87 -12.31 10.74
CA THR A 61 -0.69 -11.52 10.39
C THR A 61 -0.60 -10.28 11.26
N GLN A 62 0.54 -10.09 11.93
CA GLN A 62 0.83 -8.84 12.63
C GLN A 62 1.40 -7.84 11.64
N TRP A 63 0.72 -6.70 11.46
CA TRP A 63 1.14 -5.62 10.58
C TRP A 63 1.88 -4.53 11.35
N THR A 64 3.11 -4.25 10.95
CA THR A 64 3.92 -3.17 11.52
C THR A 64 4.16 -2.11 10.45
N LEU A 65 3.93 -0.84 10.78
CA LEU A 65 4.19 0.25 9.84
C LEU A 65 5.67 0.26 9.46
N PHE A 66 5.96 0.41 8.17
CA PHE A 66 7.33 0.52 7.69
C PHE A 66 7.85 1.92 8.05
N ASN A 67 8.59 2.01 9.16
CA ASN A 67 8.98 3.26 9.83
C ASN A 67 9.90 4.20 9.00
N GLN A 68 10.29 3.82 7.79
CA GLN A 68 11.25 4.56 6.96
C GLN A 68 10.67 5.04 5.62
N THR A 69 9.34 5.02 5.45
CA THR A 69 8.68 5.44 4.21
C THR A 69 9.09 6.86 3.76
N SER A 70 9.16 7.83 4.68
CA SER A 70 9.61 9.19 4.35
C SER A 70 11.09 9.28 3.98
N SER A 71 11.94 8.45 4.59
CA SER A 71 13.38 8.44 4.33
C SER A 71 13.73 7.84 2.97
N TYR A 72 12.84 7.01 2.42
CA TYR A 72 13.01 6.37 1.11
C TYR A 72 12.06 6.93 0.03
N GLU A 73 11.42 8.07 0.30
CA GLU A 73 10.68 8.81 -0.74
C GLU A 73 11.64 9.17 -1.88
N ASN A 74 11.17 8.97 -3.12
CA ASN A 74 11.95 9.08 -4.36
C ASN A 74 13.13 8.11 -4.51
N ILE A 75 13.23 7.10 -3.64
CA ILE A 75 14.21 6.01 -3.74
C ILE A 75 13.48 4.68 -3.92
N TRP A 76 12.67 4.30 -2.93
CA TRP A 76 11.86 3.08 -2.97
C TRP A 76 10.39 3.35 -3.19
N PHE A 77 9.92 4.53 -2.78
CA PHE A 77 8.53 4.93 -2.85
C PHE A 77 8.37 6.21 -3.65
N PHE A 78 7.35 6.27 -4.51
CA PHE A 78 7.01 7.45 -5.28
C PHE A 78 5.50 7.71 -5.19
N GLY A 79 5.15 8.98 -4.95
CA GLY A 79 3.76 9.41 -4.94
C GLY A 79 2.99 8.98 -3.70
N THR A 80 3.68 8.82 -2.55
CA THR A 80 3.06 8.41 -1.28
C THR A 80 1.93 9.31 -0.82
N ASN A 81 1.89 10.57 -1.26
CA ASN A 81 0.81 11.51 -0.95
C ASN A 81 -0.09 11.82 -2.15
N THR A 82 -0.17 10.91 -3.13
CA THR A 82 -0.95 11.12 -4.36
C THR A 82 -1.85 9.93 -4.68
N SER A 83 -2.69 10.08 -5.71
CA SER A 83 -3.53 8.98 -6.20
C SER A 83 -2.75 7.86 -6.86
N ASN A 84 -1.53 8.13 -7.36
CA ASN A 84 -0.67 7.15 -8.01
C ASN A 84 0.50 6.83 -7.08
N PHE A 85 0.65 5.56 -6.73
CA PHE A 85 1.70 5.10 -5.86
C PHE A 85 2.57 4.08 -6.58
N THR A 86 3.87 4.14 -6.32
CA THR A 86 4.83 3.16 -6.81
C THR A 86 5.77 2.76 -5.68
N ALA A 87 5.94 1.45 -5.50
CA ALA A 87 7.04 0.85 -4.75
C ALA A 87 7.97 0.12 -5.72
N THR A 88 9.24 0.52 -5.78
CA THR A 88 10.25 -0.12 -6.64
C THR A 88 10.59 -1.52 -6.16
N ASP A 89 11.13 -2.34 -7.05
CA ASP A 89 11.70 -3.66 -6.73
C ASP A 89 12.81 -3.60 -5.67
N LEU A 90 13.55 -2.49 -5.60
CA LEU A 90 14.57 -2.26 -4.56
C LEU A 90 14.03 -2.41 -3.13
N LEU A 91 12.76 -2.08 -2.88
CA LEU A 91 12.13 -2.29 -1.58
C LEU A 91 12.21 -3.76 -1.17
N PHE A 92 11.82 -4.65 -2.09
CA PHE A 92 11.74 -6.09 -1.83
C PHE A 92 13.13 -6.72 -1.81
N LEU A 93 14.00 -6.30 -2.74
CA LEU A 93 15.38 -6.80 -2.84
C LEU A 93 16.23 -6.43 -1.61
N ASN A 94 16.00 -5.28 -0.98
CA ASN A 94 16.73 -4.87 0.23
C ASN A 94 16.10 -5.39 1.53
N ASN A 95 14.91 -6.00 1.46
CA ASN A 95 14.18 -6.49 2.63
C ASN A 95 13.69 -7.93 2.44
N LEU A 96 14.59 -8.81 1.99
CA LEU A 96 14.29 -10.22 1.69
C LEU A 96 13.76 -11.02 2.90
N GLN A 97 13.98 -10.53 4.12
CA GLN A 97 13.44 -11.11 5.35
C GLN A 97 11.94 -10.87 5.55
N ILE A 98 11.34 -9.93 4.80
CA ILE A 98 9.92 -9.58 4.91
C ILE A 98 9.14 -10.35 3.84
N SER A 99 8.29 -11.28 4.28
CA SER A 99 7.48 -12.10 3.38
C SER A 99 6.14 -11.48 3.00
N LEU A 100 5.63 -10.53 3.80
CA LEU A 100 4.29 -9.96 3.64
C LEU A 100 4.35 -8.43 3.59
N TRP A 101 3.67 -7.86 2.60
CA TRP A 101 3.56 -6.41 2.41
C TRP A 101 2.10 -6.01 2.27
N ARG A 102 1.76 -4.88 2.88
CA ARG A 102 0.43 -4.25 2.73
C ARG A 102 0.60 -2.79 2.36
N PHE A 103 -0.09 -2.40 1.29
CA PHE A 103 -0.17 -1.02 0.81
C PHE A 103 -1.59 -0.51 1.09
N GLU A 104 -1.70 0.40 2.04
CA GLU A 104 -2.96 0.98 2.46
C GLU A 104 -3.03 2.44 2.03
N VAL A 105 -4.17 2.86 1.50
CA VAL A 105 -4.42 4.26 1.19
C VAL A 105 -5.42 4.87 2.16
N VAL A 106 -5.08 6.05 2.68
CA VAL A 106 -5.89 6.84 3.59
C VAL A 106 -6.23 8.16 2.90
N TYR A 107 -7.52 8.47 2.87
CA TYR A 107 -8.02 9.76 2.40
C TYR A 107 -8.46 10.59 3.61
N THR A 108 -8.02 11.84 3.65
CA THR A 108 -8.49 12.83 4.63
C THR A 108 -9.38 13.83 3.92
N PHE A 109 -10.57 14.10 4.47
CA PHE A 109 -11.51 15.07 3.93
C PHE A 109 -11.71 16.20 4.94
N LEU A 110 -11.78 17.45 4.48
CA LEU A 110 -12.14 18.55 5.37
C LEU A 110 -13.58 18.34 5.84
N SER A 111 -13.76 18.36 7.16
CA SER A 111 -15.09 18.46 7.76
C SER A 111 -15.74 19.76 7.29
N ALA A 112 -16.97 19.69 6.77
CA ALA A 112 -17.76 20.90 6.56
C ALA A 112 -17.99 21.57 7.91
N ILE A 113 -17.50 22.80 8.08
CA ILE A 113 -17.81 23.67 9.22
C ILE A 113 -19.20 24.26 9.01
#